data_AF-A0A6H3NVR1-F1
#
_entry.id   AF-A0A6H3NVR1-F1
#
_cell.length_a   1.000
_cell.length_b   1.000
_cell.length_c   1.000
_cell.angle_alpha   90.00
_cell.angle_beta   90.00
_cell.angle_gamma   90.00
#
_symmetry.space_group_name_H-M   'P 1'
#
loop_
_entity.id
_entity.type
_entity.pdbx_description
1 polymer ?
#
loop_
_entity_poly.entity_id
_entity_poly.type
_entity_poly.pdbx_seq_one_letter_code
_entity_poly.pdbx_strand_id
1 'polypeptide(L)'
;MYSISRKSFLALLVFCAGIKSKIRYFYFSDSETKTVTAFSEVVLPITEPGMPNLEEANVMRRLDEELYFVSEEIQEDFHSAVMVLEYLPFFYGYFRFFSNLSREKREALLSLLAETDSDIVRAVVGNLKLLVCLVYYGHKSTWGQISYPGPFGNPPEKWSESRIHYQNLVNGKEV
;
A
#
# COMPACT_ATOMS: atom_id res chain seq x y z
N MET A 1 34.64 27.15 25.23
CA MET A 1 33.28 26.55 25.29
C MET A 1 32.40 27.26 24.28
N TYR A 2 32.11 26.65 23.13
CA TYR A 2 31.24 27.24 22.11
C TYR A 2 29.77 27.07 22.52
N SER A 3 29.08 28.19 22.73
CA SER A 3 27.64 28.23 22.99
C SER A 3 26.90 28.09 21.66
N ILE A 4 26.26 26.94 21.45
CA ILE A 4 25.41 26.71 20.28
C ILE A 4 24.15 27.58 20.45
N SER A 5 23.94 28.50 19.51
CA SER A 5 22.74 29.34 19.45
C SER A 5 21.47 28.49 19.38
N ARG A 6 20.41 28.88 20.12
CA ARG A 6 19.08 28.23 20.08
C ARG A 6 18.56 28.06 18.65
N LYS A 7 18.87 28.98 17.74
CA LYS A 7 18.48 28.90 16.32
C LYS A 7 19.22 27.78 15.57
N SER A 8 20.50 27.60 15.86
CA SER A 8 21.33 26.52 15.28
C SER A 8 20.93 25.15 15.81
N PHE A 9 20.53 25.06 17.08
CA PHE A 9 20.00 23.82 17.68
C PHE A 9 18.63 23.45 17.11
N LEU A 10 17.75 24.43 16.89
CA LEU A 10 16.43 24.20 16.29
C LEU A 10 16.55 23.79 14.81
N ALA A 11 17.47 24.42 14.06
CA ALA A 11 17.76 24.03 12.68
C ALA A 11 18.34 22.62 12.59
N LEU A 12 19.23 22.24 13.51
CA LEU A 12 19.75 20.88 13.62
C LEU A 12 18.65 19.88 13.99
N LEU A 13 17.73 20.23 14.89
CA LEU A 13 16.57 19.40 15.21
C LEU A 13 15.62 19.23 14.04
N VAL A 14 15.34 20.27 13.25
CA VAL A 14 14.50 20.17 12.05
C VAL A 14 15.19 19.36 10.94
N PHE A 15 16.51 19.49 10.81
CA PHE A 15 17.32 18.70 9.88
C PHE A 15 17.43 17.22 10.30
N CYS A 16 17.58 16.95 11.60
CA CYS A 16 17.57 15.60 12.17
C CYS A 16 16.17 14.98 12.22
N ALA A 17 15.12 15.79 12.38
CA ALA A 17 13.73 15.35 12.38
C ALA A 17 13.21 15.06 10.99
N GLY A 18 14.01 15.30 9.94
CA GLY A 18 13.75 14.89 8.56
C GLY A 18 12.26 14.94 8.24
N ILE A 19 11.69 16.14 8.16
CA ILE A 19 10.28 16.35 7.79
C ILE A 19 10.14 15.87 6.34
N LYS A 20 10.07 14.55 6.15
CA LYS A 20 9.49 13.96 4.97
C LYS A 20 8.04 14.36 5.05
N SER A 21 7.61 15.19 4.10
CA SER A 21 6.19 15.37 3.79
C SER A 21 5.53 13.99 3.85
N LYS A 22 4.73 13.73 4.89
CA LYS A 22 3.99 12.48 5.00
C LYS A 22 3.12 12.41 3.76
N ILE A 23 3.28 11.36 2.95
CA ILE A 23 2.44 11.14 1.77
C ILE A 23 1.00 11.12 2.29
N ARG A 24 0.18 12.03 1.78
CA ARG A 24 -1.22 12.15 2.15
C ARG A 24 -2.03 11.22 1.24
N TYR A 25 -2.76 10.31 1.87
CA TYR A 25 -3.76 9.46 1.25
C TYR A 25 -5.15 10.03 1.56
N PHE A 26 -6.08 9.89 0.62
CA PHE A 26 -7.46 10.39 0.74
C PHE A 26 -8.47 9.28 0.98
N TYR A 27 -8.20 8.07 0.50
CA TYR A 27 -9.08 6.92 0.72
C TYR A 27 -8.70 6.17 2.01
N PHE A 28 -7.48 5.68 2.13
CA PHE A 28 -7.02 4.94 3.29
C PHE A 28 -6.72 5.85 4.48
N SER A 29 -7.17 5.42 5.65
CA SER A 29 -6.65 5.93 6.93
C SER A 29 -5.22 5.46 7.19
N ASP A 30 -4.58 6.05 8.21
CA ASP A 30 -3.23 5.65 8.63
C ASP A 30 -3.14 4.16 9.06
N SER A 31 -4.17 3.64 9.74
CA SER A 31 -4.17 2.23 10.16
C SER A 31 -4.36 1.30 8.97
N GLU A 32 -5.27 1.63 8.06
CA GLU A 32 -5.52 0.81 6.88
C GLU A 32 -4.31 0.82 5.94
N THR A 33 -3.68 1.98 5.77
CA THR A 33 -2.40 2.09 5.04
C THR A 33 -1.38 1.11 5.61
N LYS A 34 -1.28 1.02 6.94
CA LYS A 34 -0.36 0.09 7.61
C LYS A 34 -0.74 -1.37 7.36
N THR A 35 -2.01 -1.74 7.47
CA THR A 35 -2.50 -3.10 7.22
C THR A 35 -2.29 -3.52 5.76
N VAL A 36 -2.66 -2.68 4.80
CA VAL A 36 -2.52 -2.96 3.37
C VAL A 36 -1.05 -3.01 2.96
N THR A 37 -0.20 -2.13 3.51
CA THR A 37 1.26 -2.21 3.31
C THR A 37 1.80 -3.54 3.83
N ALA A 38 1.47 -3.90 5.07
CA ALA A 38 1.89 -5.14 5.71
C ALA A 38 1.44 -6.40 4.95
N PHE A 39 0.25 -6.34 4.33
CA PHE A 39 -0.29 -7.40 3.49
C PHE A 39 0.44 -7.47 2.14
N SER A 40 0.66 -6.32 1.50
CA SER A 40 1.37 -6.19 0.23
C SER A 40 2.82 -6.69 0.32
N GLU A 41 3.49 -6.46 1.45
CA GLU A 41 4.86 -6.94 1.72
C GLU A 41 5.00 -8.47 1.63
N VAL A 42 3.90 -9.18 1.91
CA VAL A 42 3.88 -10.64 2.00
C VAL A 42 3.33 -11.26 0.71
N VAL A 43 2.31 -10.63 0.13
CA VAL A 43 1.63 -11.15 -1.06
C VAL A 43 2.43 -10.93 -2.34
N LEU A 44 3.20 -9.85 -2.40
CA LEU A 44 3.97 -9.50 -3.58
C LEU A 44 5.40 -10.04 -3.50
N PRO A 45 6.03 -10.38 -4.63
CA PRO A 45 7.37 -10.95 -4.70
C PRO A 45 8.48 -9.90 -4.52
N ILE A 46 8.31 -8.93 -3.61
CA ILE A 46 9.23 -7.78 -3.44
C ILE A 46 10.59 -8.16 -2.84
N THR A 47 10.74 -9.39 -2.35
CA THR A 47 12.01 -9.93 -1.86
C THR A 47 12.76 -10.75 -2.89
N GLU A 48 12.14 -11.04 -4.04
CA GLU A 48 12.79 -11.78 -5.11
C GLU A 48 13.81 -10.89 -5.83
N PRO A 49 14.99 -11.42 -6.21
CA PRO A 49 16.00 -10.64 -6.90
C PRO A 49 15.47 -10.00 -8.19
N GLY A 50 15.64 -8.68 -8.31
CA GLY A 50 15.23 -7.91 -9.49
C GLY A 50 13.78 -7.42 -9.47
N MET A 51 12.95 -7.88 -8.53
CA MET A 51 11.59 -7.39 -8.37
C MET A 51 11.57 -6.03 -7.67
N PRO A 52 10.77 -5.06 -8.15
CA PRO A 52 10.71 -3.75 -7.54
C PRO A 52 10.07 -3.78 -6.16
N ASN A 53 10.50 -2.91 -5.26
CA ASN A 53 9.84 -2.77 -3.96
C ASN A 53 8.49 -2.00 -4.08
N LEU A 54 7.73 -1.92 -2.99
CA LEU A 54 6.41 -1.27 -2.98
C LEU A 54 6.45 0.21 -3.37
N GLU A 55 7.52 0.93 -3.02
CA GLU A 55 7.71 2.34 -3.35
C GLU A 55 8.03 2.51 -4.84
N GLU A 56 8.95 1.71 -5.38
CA GLU A 56 9.31 1.69 -6.80
C GLU A 56 8.14 1.35 -7.72
N ALA A 57 7.23 0.47 -7.27
CA ALA A 57 6.01 0.13 -7.99
C ALA A 57 4.82 1.06 -7.67
N ASN A 58 5.00 2.07 -6.81
CA ASN A 58 3.97 3.03 -6.37
C ASN A 58 2.69 2.36 -5.84
N VAL A 59 2.79 1.23 -5.14
CA VAL A 59 1.63 0.37 -4.81
C VAL A 59 0.60 1.13 -3.99
N MET A 60 1.00 1.70 -2.84
CA MET A 60 0.05 2.36 -1.94
C MET A 60 -0.60 3.59 -2.56
N ARG A 61 0.17 4.42 -3.27
CA ARG A 61 -0.36 5.61 -3.95
C ARG A 61 -1.42 5.25 -4.99
N ARG A 62 -1.15 4.23 -5.81
CA ARG A 62 -2.08 3.80 -6.86
C ARG A 62 -3.31 3.12 -6.27
N LEU A 63 -3.16 2.29 -5.23
CA LEU A 63 -4.32 1.72 -4.55
C LEU A 63 -5.24 2.80 -3.99
N ASP A 64 -4.68 3.80 -3.33
CA ASP A 64 -5.46 4.90 -2.76
C ASP A 64 -6.18 5.71 -3.84
N GLU A 65 -5.46 6.04 -4.91
CA GLU A 65 -5.98 6.78 -6.06
C GLU A 65 -7.13 6.04 -6.76
N GLU A 66 -6.98 4.75 -7.03
CA GLU A 66 -8.03 3.97 -7.71
C GLU A 66 -9.27 3.82 -6.81
N LEU A 67 -9.08 3.53 -5.52
CA LEU A 67 -10.18 3.37 -4.56
C LEU A 67 -10.86 4.70 -4.19
N TYR A 68 -10.18 5.82 -4.34
CA TYR A 68 -10.80 7.13 -4.13
C TYR A 68 -11.92 7.43 -5.14
N PHE A 69 -11.86 6.86 -6.35
CA PHE A 69 -12.81 7.13 -7.44
C PHE A 69 -13.87 6.05 -7.68
N VAL A 70 -13.85 4.94 -6.94
CA VAL A 70 -14.93 3.94 -7.03
C VAL A 70 -16.17 4.41 -6.25
N SER A 71 -17.31 3.74 -6.45
CA SER A 71 -18.56 4.06 -5.74
C SER A 71 -18.41 3.87 -4.23
N GLU A 72 -19.17 4.66 -3.44
CA GLU A 72 -19.17 4.61 -1.98
C GLU A 72 -19.41 3.18 -1.43
N GLU A 73 -20.31 2.41 -2.05
CA GLU A 73 -20.55 1.01 -1.69
C GLU A 73 -19.27 0.15 -1.80
N ILE A 74 -18.49 0.33 -2.86
CA ILE A 74 -17.25 -0.42 -3.07
C ILE A 74 -16.19 0.06 -2.08
N GLN A 75 -16.15 1.37 -1.79
CA GLN A 75 -15.27 1.93 -0.77
C GLN A 75 -15.54 1.30 0.60
N GLU A 76 -16.80 1.26 1.03
CA GLU A 76 -17.21 0.65 2.32
C GLU A 76 -16.87 -0.84 2.40
N ASP A 77 -17.05 -1.59 1.29
CA ASP A 77 -16.67 -2.99 1.22
C ASP A 77 -15.16 -3.20 1.39
N PHE A 78 -14.33 -2.36 0.78
CA PHE A 78 -12.88 -2.45 0.93
C PHE A 78 -12.40 -2.01 2.31
N HIS A 79 -12.99 -0.98 2.92
CA HIS A 79 -12.74 -0.63 4.32
C HIS A 79 -13.05 -1.81 5.24
N SER A 80 -14.19 -2.47 5.02
CA SER A 80 -14.61 -3.66 5.75
C SER A 80 -13.63 -4.82 5.56
N ALA A 81 -13.18 -5.07 4.33
CA ALA A 81 -12.21 -6.12 4.03
C ALA A 81 -10.87 -5.89 4.74
N VAL A 82 -10.36 -4.66 4.74
CA VAL A 82 -9.11 -4.30 5.45
C VAL A 82 -9.27 -4.48 6.95
N MET A 83 -10.42 -4.07 7.51
CA MET A 83 -10.72 -4.29 8.93
C MET A 83 -10.78 -5.78 9.28
N VAL A 84 -11.47 -6.59 8.48
CA VAL A 84 -11.54 -8.05 8.70
C VAL A 84 -10.13 -8.62 8.72
N LEU A 85 -9.29 -8.29 7.73
CA LEU A 85 -7.91 -8.75 7.68
C LEU A 85 -7.11 -8.33 8.93
N GLU A 86 -7.26 -7.09 9.40
CA GLU A 86 -6.52 -6.58 10.56
C GLU A 86 -6.81 -7.36 11.85
N TYR A 87 -8.08 -7.76 12.05
CA TYR A 87 -8.54 -8.48 13.25
C TYR A 87 -8.51 -10.00 13.09
N LEU A 88 -8.39 -10.51 11.86
CA LEU A 88 -8.40 -11.94 11.57
C LEU A 88 -7.43 -12.78 12.42
N PRO A 89 -6.19 -12.33 12.73
CA PRO A 89 -5.25 -13.17 13.48
C PRO A 89 -5.76 -13.66 14.84
N PHE A 90 -6.67 -12.93 15.51
CA PHE A 90 -7.24 -13.36 16.79
C PHE A 90 -8.02 -14.68 16.69
N PHE A 91 -8.71 -14.89 15.56
CA PHE A 91 -9.46 -16.13 15.29
C PHE A 91 -8.53 -17.32 15.00
N TYR A 92 -7.26 -17.06 14.74
CA TYR A 92 -6.23 -18.06 14.45
C TYR A 92 -5.16 -18.14 15.56
N GLY A 93 -5.48 -17.66 16.77
CA GLY A 93 -4.64 -17.83 17.96
C GLY A 93 -3.50 -16.81 18.10
N TYR A 94 -3.46 -15.76 17.29
CA TYR A 94 -2.50 -14.67 17.44
C TYR A 94 -3.10 -13.52 18.25
N PHE A 95 -2.41 -13.09 19.31
CA PHE A 95 -2.84 -11.97 20.17
C PHE A 95 -2.33 -10.59 19.69
N ARG A 96 -2.19 -10.41 18.38
CA ARG A 96 -1.76 -9.14 17.76
C ARG A 96 -2.50 -8.97 16.45
N PHE A 97 -2.81 -7.71 16.11
CA PHE A 97 -3.36 -7.36 14.80
C PHE A 97 -2.41 -7.74 13.65
N PHE A 98 -2.98 -7.94 12.46
CA PHE A 98 -2.24 -8.42 11.29
C PHE A 98 -1.05 -7.51 10.95
N SER A 99 -1.27 -6.20 10.91
CA SER A 99 -0.23 -5.20 10.66
C SER A 99 0.92 -5.23 11.67
N ASN A 100 0.70 -5.78 12.87
CA ASN A 100 1.66 -5.87 13.96
C ASN A 100 2.31 -7.26 14.12
N LEU A 101 1.93 -8.24 13.30
CA LEU A 101 2.64 -9.51 13.22
C LEU A 101 4.01 -9.32 12.56
N SER A 102 4.97 -10.18 12.90
CA SER A 102 6.20 -10.29 12.12
C SER A 102 5.88 -10.84 10.73
N ARG A 103 6.75 -10.55 9.76
CA ARG A 103 6.55 -10.98 8.38
C ARG A 103 6.32 -12.50 8.27
N GLU A 104 7.12 -13.29 8.97
CA GLU A 104 7.04 -14.75 8.97
C GLU A 104 5.69 -15.24 9.51
N LYS A 105 5.14 -14.55 10.53
CA LYS A 105 3.82 -14.88 11.08
C LYS A 105 2.69 -14.48 10.13
N ARG A 106 2.83 -13.37 9.39
CA ARG A 106 1.87 -12.99 8.35
C ARG A 106 1.89 -14.01 7.21
N GLU A 107 3.07 -14.43 6.75
CA GLU A 107 3.24 -15.48 5.74
C GLU A 107 2.59 -16.80 6.17
N ALA A 108 2.86 -17.25 7.39
CA ALA A 108 2.27 -18.46 7.96
C ALA A 108 0.75 -18.36 8.06
N LEU A 109 0.23 -17.22 8.53
CA LEU A 109 -1.22 -17.00 8.59
C LEU A 109 -1.83 -17.04 7.19
N LEU A 110 -1.33 -16.27 6.23
CA LEU A 110 -1.90 -16.25 4.87
C LEU A 110 -1.83 -17.62 4.18
N SER A 111 -0.79 -18.41 4.47
CA SER A 111 -0.69 -19.80 3.99
C SER A 111 -1.78 -20.68 4.59
N LEU A 112 -2.09 -20.52 5.87
CA LEU A 112 -3.21 -21.22 6.53
C LEU A 112 -4.57 -20.79 5.97
N LEU A 113 -4.76 -19.49 5.69
CA LEU A 113 -6.01 -18.97 5.13
C LEU A 113 -6.27 -19.43 3.70
N ALA A 114 -5.25 -19.85 2.95
CA ALA A 114 -5.41 -20.36 1.59
C ALA A 114 -6.32 -21.58 1.52
N GLU A 115 -6.33 -22.39 2.59
CA GLU A 115 -7.13 -23.63 2.72
C GLU A 115 -8.41 -23.44 3.55
N THR A 116 -8.86 -22.19 3.75
CA THR A 116 -10.04 -21.91 4.58
C THR A 116 -11.36 -22.34 3.91
N ASP A 117 -12.25 -22.90 4.72
CA ASP A 117 -13.64 -23.21 4.37
C ASP A 117 -14.57 -21.98 4.46
N SER A 118 -14.14 -20.91 5.13
CA SER A 118 -14.92 -19.68 5.26
C SER A 118 -14.94 -18.87 3.97
N ASP A 119 -16.13 -18.74 3.37
CA ASP A 119 -16.34 -17.93 2.16
C ASP A 119 -16.01 -16.46 2.39
N ILE A 120 -16.27 -15.93 3.59
CA ILE A 120 -15.95 -14.54 3.96
C ILE A 120 -14.44 -14.32 3.96
N VAL A 121 -13.68 -15.19 4.62
CA VAL A 121 -12.21 -15.08 4.67
C VAL A 121 -11.63 -15.20 3.26
N ARG A 122 -12.14 -16.14 2.47
CA ARG A 122 -11.71 -16.34 1.08
C ARG A 122 -11.98 -15.10 0.23
N ALA A 123 -13.16 -14.49 0.38
CA ALA A 123 -13.52 -13.26 -0.33
C ALA A 123 -12.62 -12.09 0.06
N VAL A 124 -12.39 -11.88 1.36
CA VAL A 124 -11.53 -10.79 1.86
C VAL A 124 -10.09 -10.94 1.36
N VAL A 125 -9.45 -12.09 1.61
CA VAL A 125 -8.05 -12.30 1.23
C VAL A 125 -7.89 -12.31 -0.29
N GLY A 126 -8.82 -12.94 -1.00
CA GLY A 126 -8.81 -13.01 -2.47
C GLY A 126 -8.92 -11.64 -3.13
N ASN A 127 -9.90 -10.82 -2.72
CA ASN A 127 -10.11 -9.50 -3.30
C ASN A 127 -8.98 -8.53 -2.97
N LEU A 128 -8.47 -8.52 -1.73
CA LEU A 128 -7.31 -7.70 -1.37
C LEU A 128 -6.07 -8.12 -2.16
N LYS A 129 -5.82 -9.43 -2.31
CA LYS A 129 -4.70 -9.96 -3.11
C LYS A 129 -4.82 -9.53 -4.57
N LEU A 130 -6.01 -9.68 -5.16
CA LEU A 130 -6.26 -9.30 -6.56
C LEU A 130 -5.93 -7.82 -6.78
N LEU A 131 -6.42 -6.94 -5.91
CA LEU A 131 -6.21 -5.50 -6.01
C LEU A 131 -4.73 -5.12 -5.95
N VAL A 132 -4.00 -5.67 -4.96
CA VAL A 132 -2.57 -5.41 -4.78
C VAL A 132 -1.75 -5.94 -5.96
N CYS A 133 -2.05 -7.14 -6.44
CA CYS A 133 -1.42 -7.72 -7.64
C CYS A 133 -1.69 -6.87 -8.90
N LEU A 134 -2.93 -6.44 -9.11
CA LEU A 134 -3.33 -5.63 -10.27
C LEU A 134 -2.53 -4.33 -10.34
N VAL A 135 -2.41 -3.62 -9.21
CA VAL A 135 -1.65 -2.37 -9.15
C VAL A 135 -0.15 -2.61 -9.36
N TYR A 136 0.41 -3.64 -8.71
CA TYR A 136 1.83 -3.94 -8.77
C TYR A 136 2.27 -4.35 -10.18
N TYR A 137 1.66 -5.40 -10.74
CA TYR A 137 2.01 -5.87 -12.09
C TYR A 137 1.53 -4.94 -13.20
N GLY A 138 0.57 -4.06 -12.91
CA GLY A 138 0.19 -2.95 -13.77
C GLY A 138 1.22 -1.82 -13.82
N HIS A 139 2.33 -1.88 -13.08
CA HIS A 139 3.37 -0.85 -13.10
C HIS A 139 4.55 -1.25 -13.99
N LYS A 140 5.03 -0.32 -14.82
CA LYS A 140 6.10 -0.54 -15.81
C LYS A 140 7.39 -1.10 -15.21
N SER A 141 7.70 -0.78 -13.96
CA SER A 141 8.89 -1.31 -13.27
C SER A 141 8.89 -2.84 -13.11
N THR A 142 7.72 -3.48 -13.14
CA THR A 142 7.60 -4.95 -12.99
C THR A 142 7.69 -5.70 -14.31
N TRP A 143 7.37 -5.04 -15.43
CA TRP A 143 7.13 -5.69 -16.72
C TRP A 143 8.31 -6.51 -17.22
N GLY A 144 9.53 -5.96 -17.09
CA GLY A 144 10.76 -6.64 -17.50
C GLY A 144 10.98 -7.97 -16.76
N GLN A 145 10.64 -8.04 -15.47
CA GLN A 145 10.82 -9.24 -14.66
C GLN A 145 9.81 -10.34 -14.99
N ILE A 146 8.60 -9.96 -15.38
CA ILE A 146 7.54 -10.91 -15.79
C ILE A 146 7.58 -11.22 -17.29
N SER A 147 8.66 -10.86 -17.99
CA SER A 147 8.82 -11.04 -19.45
C SER A 147 7.69 -10.40 -20.27
N TYR A 148 7.06 -9.34 -19.75
CA TYR A 148 6.09 -8.55 -20.47
C TYR A 148 6.81 -7.37 -21.12
N PRO A 149 6.84 -7.25 -22.47
CA PRO A 149 7.52 -6.15 -23.14
C PRO A 149 6.79 -4.80 -23.00
N GLY A 150 5.60 -4.79 -22.39
CA GLY A 150 4.71 -3.65 -22.35
C GLY A 150 3.71 -3.63 -23.49
N PRO A 151 2.86 -2.60 -23.57
CA PRO A 151 1.88 -2.45 -24.64
C PRO A 151 2.55 -2.30 -26.01
N PHE A 152 1.87 -2.76 -27.06
CA PHE A 152 2.36 -2.64 -28.43
C PHE A 152 2.69 -1.18 -28.78
N GLY A 153 3.89 -0.95 -29.33
CA GLY A 153 4.41 0.39 -29.64
C GLY A 153 4.94 1.18 -28.44
N ASN A 154 4.87 0.64 -27.22
CA ASN A 154 5.34 1.25 -25.97
C ASN A 154 5.01 2.75 -25.85
N PRO A 155 3.74 3.15 -26.04
CA PRO A 155 3.36 4.56 -25.93
C PRO A 155 3.74 5.11 -24.55
N PRO A 156 4.05 6.41 -24.46
CA PRO A 156 4.27 7.05 -23.17
C PRO A 156 3.03 6.92 -22.30
N GLU A 157 3.22 6.76 -20.99
CA GLU A 157 2.10 6.71 -20.05
C GLU A 157 1.32 8.02 -20.11
N LYS A 158 0.01 7.92 -20.34
CA LYS A 158 -0.92 9.05 -20.26
C LYS A 158 -1.75 8.90 -19.00
N TRP A 159 -1.70 9.92 -18.15
CA TRP A 159 -2.50 9.96 -16.93
C TRP A 159 -3.96 10.30 -17.26
N SER A 160 -4.89 9.63 -16.58
CA SER A 160 -6.31 9.94 -16.67
C SER A 160 -6.63 11.29 -16.01
N GLU A 161 -7.80 11.86 -16.33
CA GLU A 161 -8.27 13.10 -15.68
C GLU A 161 -8.42 12.90 -14.17
N SER A 162 -8.92 11.74 -13.73
CA SER A 162 -9.02 11.36 -12.33
C SER A 162 -7.65 11.35 -11.63
N ARG A 163 -6.63 10.78 -12.28
CA ARG A 163 -5.24 10.78 -11.78
C ARG A 163 -4.68 12.18 -11.58
N ILE A 164 -4.89 13.04 -12.58
CA ILE A 164 -4.44 14.44 -12.53
C ILE A 164 -5.18 15.17 -11.40
N HIS A 165 -6.49 14.97 -11.27
CA HIS A 165 -7.31 15.55 -10.21
C HIS A 165 -6.82 15.12 -8.82
N TYR A 166 -6.66 13.82 -8.59
CA TYR A 166 -6.16 13.28 -7.32
C TYR A 166 -4.78 13.85 -6.97
N GLN A 167 -3.86 13.92 -7.94
CA GLN A 167 -2.53 14.49 -7.71
C GLN A 167 -2.57 15.99 -7.38
N ASN A 168 -3.51 16.74 -7.95
CA ASN A 168 -3.73 18.15 -7.59
C ASN A 168 -4.22 18.28 -6.15
N LEU A 169 -5.15 17.42 -5.72
CA LEU A 169 -5.62 17.35 -4.33
C LEU A 169 -4.48 17.04 -3.36
N VAL A 170 -3.65 16.03 -3.65
CA VAL A 170 -2.47 15.67 -2.83
C VAL A 170 -1.50 16.86 -2.71
N ASN A 171 -1.30 17.60 -3.80
CA ASN A 171 -0.40 18.74 -3.85
C ASN A 171 -1.00 20.03 -3.25
N GLY A 172 -2.24 20.00 -2.77
CA GLY A 172 -2.93 21.19 -2.24
C GLY A 172 -3.14 22.29 -3.28
N LYS A 173 -3.19 21.92 -4.57
CA LYS A 173 -3.55 22.85 -5.63
C LYS A 173 -5.08 22.95 -5.64
N GLU A 174 -5.61 24.15 -5.45
CA GLU A 174 -7.04 24.42 -5.66
C GLU A 174 -7.40 24.02 -7.10
N VAL A 175 -8.53 23.31 -7.22
CA VAL A 175 -9.10 22.83 -8.48
C VAL A 175 -9.97 23.91 -9.07
#